data_AF-A0AAJ2RJI1-F1
#
_entry.id   AF-A0AAJ2RJI1-F1
#
_cell.length_a   1.000
_cell.length_b   1.000
_cell.length_c   1.000
_cell.angle_alpha   90.00
_cell.angle_beta   90.00
_cell.angle_gamma   90.00
#
_symmetry.space_group_name_H-M   'P 1'
#
loop_
_entity.id
_entity.type
_entity.pdbx_description
1 polymer ?
#
loop_
_entity_poly.entity_id
_entity_poly.type
_entity_poly.pdbx_seq_one_letter_code
_entity_poly.pdbx_strand_id
1 'polypeptide(L)'
;MDYNSYNESLDRLKYFFRMRVKDPDYLKELNEIIEGSRKKKTVAIRAIHQKYIEYLKGSTDGVVKIEGEDEMWMELLHAWQ
;
A
#
# COMPACT_ATOMS: atom_id res chain seq x y z
N MET A 1 -2.28 17.40 0.37
CA MET A 1 -2.97 16.19 -0.15
C MET A 1 -3.96 15.76 0.91
N ASP A 2 -5.19 15.43 0.54
CA ASP A 2 -6.25 15.13 1.50
C ASP A 2 -6.30 13.61 1.76
N TYR A 3 -5.63 13.16 2.82
CA TYR A 3 -5.66 11.76 3.25
C TYR A 3 -6.93 11.42 4.02
N ASN A 4 -7.88 12.35 4.18
CA ASN A 4 -9.12 12.12 4.93
C ASN A 4 -10.16 11.33 4.12
N SER A 5 -10.00 11.23 2.79
CA SER A 5 -10.86 10.41 1.95
C SER A 5 -10.34 8.98 1.87
N TYR A 6 -11.12 8.06 2.44
CA TYR A 6 -10.82 6.63 2.50
C TYR A 6 -10.62 6.02 1.12
N ASN A 7 -11.54 6.29 0.20
CA ASN A 7 -11.48 5.72 -1.14
C ASN A 7 -10.31 6.26 -1.96
N GLU A 8 -9.99 7.56 -1.80
CA GLU A 8 -8.85 8.16 -2.50
C GLU A 8 -7.52 7.62 -1.96
N SER A 9 -7.40 7.39 -0.64
CA SER A 9 -6.23 6.75 -0.04
C SER A 9 -6.00 5.34 -0.62
N LEU A 10 -7.08 4.57 -0.79
CA LEU A 10 -7.01 3.25 -1.41
C LEU A 10 -6.65 3.30 -2.90
N ASP A 11 -7.23 4.23 -3.66
CA ASP A 11 -6.92 4.37 -5.10
C ASP A 11 -5.46 4.80 -5.32
N ARG A 12 -4.91 5.64 -4.43
CA ARG A 12 -3.50 6.02 -4.45
C ARG A 12 -2.57 4.83 -4.18
N LEU A 13 -2.93 3.96 -3.23
CA LEU A 13 -2.18 2.72 -2.96
C LEU A 13 -2.17 1.79 -4.19
N LYS A 14 -3.32 1.64 -4.89
CA LYS A 14 -3.38 0.86 -6.13
C LYS A 14 -2.46 1.43 -7.21
N TYR A 15 -2.45 2.75 -7.37
CA TYR A 15 -1.56 3.42 -8.33
C TYR A 15 -0.09 3.21 -7.96
N PHE A 16 0.26 3.38 -6.68
CA PHE A 16 1.61 3.16 -6.17
C PHE A 16 2.10 1.72 -6.42
N PHE A 17 1.29 0.72 -6.05
CA PHE A 17 1.67 -0.68 -6.25
C PHE A 17 1.80 -1.06 -7.72
N ARG A 18 0.94 -0.53 -8.59
CA ARG A 18 1.06 -0.75 -10.04
C ARG A 18 2.38 -0.25 -10.61
N MET A 19 2.95 0.83 -10.07
CA MET A 19 4.24 1.34 -10.51
C MET A 19 5.43 0.59 -9.90
N ARG A 20 5.26 0.02 -8.70
CA ARG A 20 6.38 -0.52 -7.90
C ARG A 20 6.52 -2.04 -7.95
N VAL A 21 5.40 -2.75 -7.99
CA VAL A 21 5.36 -4.21 -7.93
C VAL A 21 5.42 -4.76 -9.35
N LYS A 22 6.54 -5.42 -9.67
CA LYS A 22 6.75 -6.03 -10.99
C LYS A 22 6.18 -7.45 -11.08
N ASP A 23 5.97 -8.07 -9.93
CA ASP A 23 5.34 -9.38 -9.82
C ASP A 23 3.80 -9.23 -9.96
N PRO A 24 3.20 -9.78 -11.04
CA PRO A 24 1.77 -9.64 -11.29
C PRO A 24 0.90 -10.40 -10.29
N ASP A 25 1.37 -11.54 -9.77
CA ASP A 25 0.64 -12.32 -8.76
C ASP A 25 0.64 -11.58 -7.43
N TYR A 26 1.79 -11.00 -7.06
CA TYR A 26 1.89 -10.17 -5.86
C TYR A 26 1.06 -8.88 -5.96
N LEU A 27 1.06 -8.23 -7.12
CA LEU A 27 0.23 -7.05 -7.38
C LEU A 27 -1.26 -7.39 -7.29
N LYS A 28 -1.66 -8.58 -7.73
CA LYS A 28 -3.04 -9.06 -7.62
C LYS A 28 -3.44 -9.24 -6.15
N GLU A 29 -2.60 -9.88 -5.33
CA GLU A 29 -2.86 -10.04 -3.89
C GLU A 29 -3.04 -8.69 -3.18
N LEU A 30 -2.15 -7.72 -3.43
CA LEU A 30 -2.27 -6.38 -2.84
C LEU A 30 -3.58 -5.67 -3.26
N ASN A 31 -3.97 -5.80 -4.52
CA ASN A 31 -5.24 -5.24 -5.01
C ASN A 31 -6.45 -5.90 -4.36
N GLU A 32 -6.43 -7.22 -4.16
CA GLU A 32 -7.50 -7.95 -3.47
C GLU A 32 -7.65 -7.50 -2.01
N ILE A 33 -6.54 -7.22 -1.31
CA ILE A 33 -6.57 -6.67 0.05
C ILE A 33 -7.18 -5.26 0.06
N ILE A 34 -6.85 -4.42 -0.92
CA ILE A 34 -7.41 -3.07 -1.05
C ILE A 34 -8.92 -3.12 -1.30
N GLU A 35 -9.37 -3.95 -2.24
CA GLU A 35 -10.80 -4.13 -2.54
C GLU A 35 -11.56 -4.75 -1.36
N GLY A 36 -10.94 -5.71 -0.67
CA GLY A 36 -11.46 -6.28 0.57
C GLY A 36 -11.64 -5.24 1.66
N SER A 37 -10.69 -4.31 1.79
CA SER A 37 -10.76 -3.19 2.73
C SER A 37 -11.93 -2.26 2.39
N ARG A 38 -12.04 -1.88 1.11
CA ARG A 38 -13.14 -1.03 0.60
C ARG A 38 -14.52 -1.58 0.94
N LYS A 39 -14.70 -2.90 0.79
CA LYS A 39 -15.97 -3.58 1.10
C LYS A 39 -16.27 -3.68 2.59
N LYS A 40 -15.26 -3.92 3.42
CA LYS A 40 -15.44 -4.14 4.86
C LYS A 40 -15.49 -2.84 5.67
N LYS A 41 -15.11 -1.69 5.09
CA LYS A 41 -14.91 -0.40 5.78
C LYS A 41 -13.98 -0.52 7.00
N THR A 42 -13.18 -1.58 7.07
CA THR A 42 -12.20 -1.82 8.13
C THR A 42 -10.84 -1.36 7.63
N VAL A 43 -10.14 -0.59 8.45
CA VAL A 43 -8.82 -0.06 8.12
C VAL A 43 -7.81 -1.21 8.11
N ALA A 44 -7.44 -1.68 6.92
CA ALA A 44 -6.35 -2.64 6.75
C ALA A 44 -5.05 -1.96 6.29
N ILE A 45 -4.91 -0.64 6.41
CA ILE A 45 -3.69 0.11 6.01
C ILE A 45 -2.44 -0.54 6.63
N ARG A 46 -2.50 -0.93 7.91
CA ARG A 46 -1.42 -1.67 8.59
C ARG A 46 -1.14 -3.04 7.97
N ALA A 47 -2.17 -3.80 7.60
CA ALA A 47 -2.00 -5.10 6.97
C ALA A 47 -1.42 -4.98 5.55
N ILE A 48 -1.85 -3.97 4.79
CA ILE A 48 -1.31 -3.62 3.47
C ILE A 48 0.17 -3.23 3.61
N HIS A 49 0.50 -2.38 4.58
CA HIS A 49 1.89 -1.98 4.83
C HIS A 49 2.78 -3.16 5.23
N GLN A 50 2.31 -4.04 6.13
CA GLN A 50 3.04 -5.25 6.53
C GLN A 50 3.30 -6.16 5.34
N LYS A 51 2.28 -6.42 4.51
CA LYS A 51 2.45 -7.20 3.28
C LYS A 51 3.49 -6.57 2.37
N TYR A 52 3.37 -5.28 2.10
CA TYR A 52 4.35 -4.57 1.28
C TYR A 52 5.79 -4.71 1.81
N ILE A 53 6.02 -4.57 3.11
CA ILE A 53 7.33 -4.81 3.75
C ILE A 53 7.83 -6.25 3.53
N GLU A 54 6.95 -7.26 3.61
CA GLU A 54 7.32 -8.67 3.33
C GLU A 54 7.82 -8.83 1.88
N TYR A 55 7.16 -8.19 0.91
CA TYR A 55 7.62 -8.17 -0.48
C TYR A 55 8.98 -7.51 -0.64
N LEU A 56 9.21 -6.38 0.04
CA LEU A 56 10.51 -5.71 -0.01
C LEU A 56 11.64 -6.59 0.54
N LYS A 57 11.35 -7.39 1.57
CA LYS A 57 12.31 -8.34 2.17
C LYS A 57 12.58 -9.56 1.29
N GLY A 58 11.59 -10.00 0.51
CA GLY A 58 11.71 -11.14 -0.40
C GLY A 58 12.31 -10.81 -1.77
N SER A 59 12.30 -9.55 -2.19
CA SER A 59 12.88 -9.09 -3.45
C SER A 59 14.41 -9.04 -3.37
N THR A 60 15.11 -9.96 -4.04
CA THR A 60 16.58 -9.97 -4.18
C THR A 60 17.12 -8.82 -5.02
N ASP A 61 16.28 -8.22 -5.87
CA ASP A 61 16.58 -6.96 -6.52
C ASP A 61 16.35 -5.85 -5.49
N GLY A 62 17.44 -5.37 -4.89
CA GLY A 62 17.46 -4.34 -3.87
C GLY A 62 16.40 -3.27 -4.14
N VAL A 63 15.44 -3.17 -3.23
CA VAL A 63 14.37 -2.19 -3.32
C VAL A 63 14.99 -0.82 -3.23
N VAL A 64 15.04 -0.10 -4.35
CA VAL A 64 15.39 1.32 -4.37
C VAL A 64 14.33 2.06 -3.57
N LYS A 65 14.67 2.46 -2.34
CA LYS A 65 13.79 3.26 -1.49
C LYS A 65 13.52 4.58 -2.20
N ILE A 66 12.26 4.93 -2.40
CA ILE A 66 11.89 6.19 -3.07
C ILE A 66 11.83 7.29 -2.02
N GLU A 67 12.35 8.47 -2.35
CA GLU A 67 12.24 9.65 -1.51
C GLU A 67 10.76 9.99 -1.27
N GLY A 68 10.34 10.15 -0.02
CA GLY A 68 8.95 10.39 0.39
C GLY A 68 8.08 9.14 0.59
N GLU A 69 8.61 7.94 0.37
CA GLU A 69 7.86 6.68 0.59
C GLU A 69 7.54 6.46 2.08
N ASP A 70 8.52 6.67 2.97
CA ASP A 70 8.32 6.56 4.42
C ASP A 70 7.32 7.62 4.91
N GLU A 71 7.40 8.85 4.38
CA GLU A 71 6.53 9.96 4.76
C GLU A 71 5.08 9.67 4.33
N MET A 72 4.87 9.18 3.11
CA MET A 72 3.56 8.72 2.65
C MET A 72 2.99 7.63 3.56
N TRP A 73 3.80 6.63 3.94
CA TRP A 73 3.34 5.57 4.85
C TRP A 73 3.03 6.08 6.25
N MET A 74 3.83 7.01 6.78
CA MET A 74 3.57 7.65 8.07
C MET A 74 2.28 8.47 8.05
N GLU A 75 2.05 9.28 7.01
CA GLU A 75 0.79 10.03 6.84
C GLU A 75 -0.41 9.10 6.74
N LEU A 76 -0.32 8.02 5.96
CA LEU A 76 -1.37 7.01 5.84
C LEU A 76 -1.61 6.25 7.15
N LEU A 77 -0.56 5.92 7.91
CA LEU A 77 -0.75 5.22 9.19
C LEU A 77 -1.32 6.14 10.27
N HIS A 78 -0.97 7.44 10.27
CA HIS A 78 -1.50 8.43 11.19
C HIS A 78 -2.95 8.82 10.89
N ALA A 79 -3.32 9.02 9.62
CA ALA A 79 -4.66 9.42 9.23
C ALA A 79 -5.72 8.33 9.53
N TRP A 80 -5.28 7.07 9.66
CA TRP A 80 -6.15 5.91 9.76
C TRP A 80 -5.92 5.10 11.05
N GLN A 81 -5.32 5.71 12.07
CA GLN A 81 -5.14 5.12 13.41
C GLN A 81 -6.41 5.17 14.26
#